data_AF-A0A9D4CPN0-F1
#
_entry.id   AF-A0A9D4CPN0-F1
#
_cell.length_a   1.000
_cell.length_b   1.000
_cell.length_c   1.000
_cell.angle_alpha   90.00
_cell.angle_beta   90.00
_cell.angle_gamma   90.00
#
_symmetry.space_group_name_H-M   'P 1'
#
loop_
_entity.id
_entity.type
_entity.pdbx_description
1 polymer ?
#
loop_
_entity_poly.entity_id
_entity_poly.type
_entity_poly.pdbx_seq_one_letter_code
_entity_poly.pdbx_strand_id
1 'polypeptide(L)'
;MNDIEMSSGDLLVLANLYVKFEDSRNCCKYKTIARMIRTLFVATMLLCLFTPGVIGDHRWPCVCTTEYDPVCGVDGKTYGNMCALRCAGVRLQSKGECKHGCICTMEYDPVCGLDGKTYGNPCLLNCAGVRLAYKGACKYGGY
;
A
#
# COMPACT_ATOMS: atom_id res chain seq x y z
N MET A 1 21.56 -8.95 11.47
CA MET A 1 21.41 -8.65 12.91
C MET A 1 19.93 -8.73 13.20
N ASN A 2 19.53 -9.49 14.22
CA ASN A 2 18.11 -9.77 14.46
C ASN A 2 17.47 -8.52 15.05
N ASP A 3 16.84 -7.73 14.19
CA ASP A 3 16.11 -6.54 14.60
C ASP A 3 14.77 -6.97 15.19
N ILE A 4 14.61 -6.75 16.49
CA ILE A 4 13.36 -6.96 17.21
C ILE A 4 12.43 -5.82 16.80
N GLU A 5 11.50 -6.08 15.87
CA GLU A 5 10.42 -5.14 15.55
C GLU A 5 9.46 -5.06 16.76
N MET A 6 9.30 -3.86 17.29
CA MET A 6 8.36 -3.59 18.37
C MET A 6 7.02 -3.19 17.74
N SER A 7 6.06 -4.12 17.73
CA SER A 7 4.72 -3.95 17.16
C SER A 7 3.86 -3.03 18.03
N SER A 8 2.75 -2.51 17.50
CA SER A 8 1.76 -1.75 18.28
C SER A 8 1.18 -2.54 19.48
N GLY A 9 1.26 -3.87 19.44
CA GLY A 9 0.93 -4.74 20.57
C GLY A 9 1.98 -4.69 21.69
N ASP A 10 3.26 -4.55 21.36
CA ASP A 10 4.36 -4.47 22.32
C ASP A 10 4.35 -3.16 23.11
N LEU A 11 3.88 -2.07 22.49
CA LEU A 11 3.63 -0.79 23.16
C LEU A 11 2.54 -0.90 24.24
N LEU A 12 1.47 -1.67 23.96
CA LEU A 12 0.39 -1.98 24.89
C LEU A 12 0.85 -2.92 26.00
N VAL A 13 1.74 -3.87 25.72
CA VAL A 13 2.34 -4.76 26.73
C VAL A 13 3.24 -3.96 27.68
N LEU A 14 4.05 -3.03 27.17
CA LEU A 14 4.87 -2.13 27.98
C LEU A 14 4.02 -1.17 28.82
N ALA A 15 2.95 -0.61 28.25
CA ALA A 15 1.98 0.22 28.99
C ALA A 15 1.30 -0.57 30.12
N ASN A 16 0.89 -1.83 29.86
CA ASN A 16 0.27 -2.70 30.87
C ASN A 16 1.27 -3.16 31.95
N LEU A 17 2.54 -3.41 31.62
CA LEU A 17 3.61 -3.69 32.58
C LEU A 17 3.91 -2.48 33.46
N TYR A 18 3.88 -1.27 32.90
CA TYR A 18 4.03 -0.02 33.64
C TYR A 18 2.88 0.19 34.65
N VAL A 19 1.63 -0.03 34.23
CA VAL A 19 0.45 0.03 35.11
C VAL A 19 0.50 -1.05 36.20
N LYS A 20 0.96 -2.27 35.89
CA LYS A 20 1.17 -3.35 36.87
C LYS A 20 2.15 -2.99 37.99
N PHE A 21 3.07 -2.06 37.73
CA PHE A 21 4.05 -1.60 38.72
C PHE A 21 3.45 -0.61 39.74
N GLU A 22 2.37 0.10 39.39
CA GLU A 22 1.66 1.03 40.28
C GLU A 22 0.82 0.32 41.36
N ASP A 23 0.44 -0.96 41.16
CA ASP A 23 -0.51 -1.70 42.01
C ASP A 23 0.14 -2.61 43.08
N SER A 24 1.48 -2.65 43.16
CA SER A 24 2.17 -3.52 44.12
C SER A 24 2.30 -2.89 45.52
N ARG A 25 2.13 -3.71 46.57
CA ARG A 25 2.09 -3.37 48.02
C ARG A 25 3.32 -2.61 48.58
N ASN A 26 4.30 -2.25 47.75
CA ASN A 26 5.49 -1.45 48.11
C ASN A 26 5.37 0.04 47.70
N CYS A 27 4.15 0.49 47.37
CA CYS A 27 3.83 1.78 46.74
C CYS A 27 4.33 3.04 47.49
N CYS A 28 4.69 2.99 48.78
CA CYS A 28 5.20 4.17 49.50
C CYS A 28 6.70 4.48 49.28
N LYS A 29 7.57 3.49 48.99
CA LYS A 29 9.02 3.72 48.77
C LYS A 29 9.38 4.04 47.31
N TYR A 30 8.61 3.50 46.37
CA TYR A 30 8.87 3.64 44.93
C TYR A 30 7.96 4.66 44.24
N LYS A 31 7.03 5.32 44.96
CA LYS A 31 6.15 6.37 44.40
C LYS A 31 6.91 7.55 43.80
N THR A 32 7.98 7.96 44.49
CA THR A 32 8.84 9.06 44.04
C THR A 32 9.65 8.65 42.81
N ILE A 33 10.15 7.42 42.79
CA ILE A 33 10.91 6.85 41.66
C ILE A 33 10.00 6.61 40.45
N ALA A 34 8.81 6.05 40.64
CA ALA A 34 7.80 5.85 39.59
C ALA A 34 7.31 7.18 39.01
N ARG A 35 7.12 8.21 39.85
CA ARG A 35 6.83 9.58 39.40
C ARG A 35 7.99 10.19 38.62
N MET A 36 9.23 10.01 39.06
CA MET A 36 10.43 10.48 38.35
C MET A 36 10.57 9.81 36.99
N ILE A 37 10.36 8.49 36.90
CA ILE A 37 10.38 7.74 35.64
C ILE A 37 9.23 8.20 34.74
N ARG A 38 8.02 8.44 35.28
CA ARG A 38 6.87 8.99 34.54
C ARG A 38 7.19 10.35 33.96
N THR A 39 7.74 11.25 34.78
CA THR A 39 8.11 12.60 34.36
C THR A 39 9.28 12.59 33.39
N LEU A 40 10.23 11.66 33.52
CA LEU A 40 11.34 11.47 32.57
C LEU A 40 10.83 10.96 31.22
N PHE A 41 9.94 9.97 31.20
CA PHE A 41 9.35 9.42 29.96
C PHE A 41 8.44 10.43 29.24
N VAL A 42 7.65 11.18 30.00
CA VAL A 42 6.81 12.27 29.49
C VAL A 42 7.66 13.45 29.03
N ALA A 43 8.74 13.80 29.74
CA ALA A 43 9.67 14.85 29.32
C ALA A 43 10.44 14.45 28.05
N THR A 44 10.85 13.19 27.89
CA THR A 44 11.49 12.71 26.64
C THR A 44 10.51 12.71 25.47
N MET A 45 9.24 12.35 25.69
CA MET A 45 8.20 12.43 24.66
C MET A 45 7.84 13.88 24.30
N LEU A 46 7.78 14.78 25.27
CA LEU A 46 7.58 16.22 25.03
C LEU A 46 8.78 16.82 24.28
N LEU A 47 10.01 16.45 24.62
CA LEU A 47 11.21 16.87 23.90
C LEU A 47 11.18 16.41 22.42
N CYS A 48 10.63 15.24 22.12
CA CYS A 48 10.41 14.78 20.74
C CYS A 48 9.35 15.59 19.97
N LEU A 49 8.41 16.27 20.66
CA LEU A 49 7.42 17.16 20.03
C LEU A 49 7.97 18.56 19.76
N PHE A 50 9.08 18.95 20.41
CA PHE A 50 9.73 20.26 20.27
C PHE A 50 11.05 20.20 19.50
N THR A 51 11.53 19.03 19.08
CA THR A 51 12.60 18.92 18.07
C THR A 51 11.97 18.98 16.67
N PRO A 52 12.08 20.10 15.92
CA PRO A 52 11.76 20.09 14.51
C PRO A 52 12.78 19.19 13.79
N GLY A 53 12.46 17.90 13.61
CA GLY A 53 13.30 17.00 12.82
C GLY A 53 13.30 15.50 13.15
N VAL A 54 12.61 15.00 14.18
CA VAL A 54 12.61 13.54 14.47
C VAL A 54 11.45 12.76 13.86
N ILE A 55 10.56 13.42 13.12
CA ILE A 55 9.59 12.74 12.24
C ILE A 55 10.13 12.82 10.81
N GLY A 56 11.31 12.24 10.59
CA GLY A 56 11.74 11.91 9.23
C GLY A 56 10.78 10.85 8.69
N ASP A 57 10.24 11.09 7.49
CA ASP A 57 9.42 10.13 6.73
C ASP A 57 9.99 8.72 6.94
N HIS A 58 9.21 7.79 7.50
CA HIS A 58 9.55 6.37 7.67
C HIS A 58 9.63 5.66 6.31
N ARG A 59 10.18 6.33 5.30
CA ARG A 59 10.51 5.74 4.02
C ARG A 59 11.77 4.92 4.23
N TRP A 60 11.55 3.70 4.70
CA TRP A 60 12.52 2.61 4.61
C TRP A 60 13.24 2.74 3.26
N PRO A 61 14.59 2.76 3.23
CA PRO A 61 15.32 2.88 1.98
C PRO A 61 14.80 1.81 1.03
N CYS A 62 14.19 2.24 -0.06
CA CYS A 62 13.56 1.32 -1.00
C CYS A 62 14.63 0.52 -1.75
N VAL A 63 15.06 -0.57 -1.14
CA VAL A 63 15.96 -1.52 -1.77
C VAL A 63 15.09 -2.59 -2.41
N CYS A 64 14.97 -2.52 -3.73
CA CYS A 64 14.29 -3.54 -4.53
C CYS A 64 15.29 -4.29 -5.38
N THR A 65 15.01 -5.57 -5.62
CA THR A 65 15.71 -6.34 -6.64
C THR A 65 15.37 -5.79 -8.02
N THR A 66 16.25 -6.02 -8.99
CA THR A 66 16.01 -5.67 -10.41
C THR A 66 15.32 -6.78 -11.19
N GLU A 67 14.71 -7.74 -10.50
CA GLU A 67 13.90 -8.79 -11.13
C GLU A 67 12.67 -8.17 -11.80
N TYR A 68 12.37 -8.62 -13.01
CA TYR A 68 11.27 -8.14 -13.81
C TYR A 68 10.05 -9.05 -13.70
N ASP A 69 9.10 -8.66 -12.84
CA ASP A 69 7.76 -9.26 -12.68
C ASP A 69 6.72 -8.12 -12.67
N PRO A 70 6.37 -7.57 -13.85
CA PRO A 70 5.74 -6.27 -13.94
C PRO A 70 4.34 -6.24 -13.35
N VAL A 71 3.98 -5.09 -12.78
CA VAL A 71 2.66 -4.83 -12.20
C VAL A 71 2.14 -3.46 -12.63
N CYS A 72 0.83 -3.34 -12.75
CA CYS A 72 0.16 -2.09 -13.07
C CYS A 72 -0.36 -1.42 -11.79
N GLY A 73 0.05 -0.17 -11.56
CA GLY A 73 -0.47 0.67 -10.48
C GLY A 73 -1.80 1.33 -10.86
N VAL A 74 -2.61 1.65 -9.84
CA VAL A 74 -3.87 2.43 -10.03
C VAL A 74 -3.65 3.82 -10.61
N ASP A 75 -2.41 4.30 -10.64
CA ASP A 75 -1.97 5.54 -11.27
C ASP A 75 -1.71 5.39 -12.78
N GLY A 76 -1.95 4.20 -13.35
CA GLY A 76 -1.62 3.92 -14.75
C GLY A 76 -0.12 3.97 -14.99
N LYS A 77 0.69 3.41 -14.09
CA LYS A 77 2.12 3.21 -14.35
C LYS A 77 2.50 1.75 -14.19
N THR A 78 3.32 1.27 -15.12
CA THR A 78 3.95 -0.04 -15.02
C THR A 78 5.14 0.07 -14.08
N TYR A 79 5.17 -0.78 -13.06
CA TYR A 79 6.30 -0.95 -12.15
C TYR A 79 6.98 -2.28 -12.47
N GLY A 80 8.32 -2.30 -12.44
CA GLY A 80 9.11 -3.49 -12.80
C GLY A 80 8.87 -4.70 -11.89
N ASN A 81 8.45 -4.46 -10.64
CA ASN A 81 8.00 -5.49 -9.71
C ASN A 81 7.14 -4.90 -8.58
N MET A 82 6.56 -5.79 -7.75
CA MET A 82 5.74 -5.43 -6.60
C MET A 82 6.48 -4.57 -5.57
N CYS A 83 7.80 -4.77 -5.39
CA CYS A 83 8.61 -3.95 -4.48
C CYS A 83 8.65 -2.49 -4.96
N ALA A 84 8.92 -2.27 -6.24
CA ALA A 84 8.95 -0.93 -6.82
C ALA A 84 7.60 -0.21 -6.70
N LEU A 85 6.48 -0.91 -6.91
CA LEU A 85 5.12 -0.37 -6.73
C LEU A 85 4.86 0.05 -5.28
N ARG A 86 5.23 -0.80 -4.31
CA ARG A 86 5.08 -0.49 -2.87
C ARG A 86 5.97 0.65 -2.43
N CYS A 87 7.20 0.70 -2.93
CA CYS A 87 8.11 1.82 -2.66
C CYS A 87 7.51 3.16 -3.12
N ALA A 88 6.84 3.16 -4.28
CA ALA A 88 6.16 4.34 -4.79
C ALA A 88 4.87 4.69 -4.01
N GLY A 89 4.43 3.85 -3.07
CA GLY A 89 3.20 4.03 -2.31
C GLY A 89 1.93 3.90 -3.16
N VAL A 90 2.02 3.23 -4.30
CA VAL A 90 0.90 3.06 -5.23
C VAL A 90 0.19 1.74 -4.96
N ARG A 91 -1.13 1.71 -5.14
CA ARG A 91 -1.92 0.47 -5.02
C ARG A 91 -1.86 -0.33 -6.31
N LEU A 92 -1.84 -1.66 -6.19
CA LEU A 92 -1.94 -2.56 -7.32
C LEU A 92 -3.30 -2.45 -8.02
N GLN A 93 -3.29 -2.29 -9.34
CA GLN A 93 -4.46 -2.39 -10.21
C GLN A 93 -4.57 -3.79 -10.83
N SER A 94 -3.50 -4.28 -11.46
CA SER A 94 -3.46 -5.60 -12.10
C SER A 94 -2.05 -6.17 -12.14
N LYS A 95 -1.93 -7.50 -12.24
CA LYS A 95 -0.67 -8.16 -12.57
C LYS A 95 -0.31 -7.90 -14.04
N GLY A 96 0.98 -7.88 -14.34
CA GLY A 96 1.50 -7.53 -15.67
C GLY A 96 1.61 -6.02 -15.86
N GLU A 97 2.17 -5.63 -16.99
CA GLU A 97 2.29 -4.22 -17.37
C GLU A 97 0.92 -3.57 -17.50
N CYS A 98 0.86 -2.27 -17.23
CA CYS A 98 -0.34 -1.50 -17.55
C CYS A 98 -0.57 -1.51 -19.07
N LYS A 99 -1.84 -1.70 -19.45
CA LYS A 99 -2.26 -1.65 -20.85
C LYS A 99 -2.34 -0.18 -21.31
N HIS A 100 -1.20 0.44 -21.56
CA HIS A 100 -1.14 1.79 -22.15
C HIS A 100 -1.13 1.69 -23.66
N GLY A 101 -2.18 2.21 -24.30
CA GLY A 101 -2.22 2.38 -25.76
C GLY A 101 -1.99 1.06 -26.49
N CYS A 102 -3.04 0.27 -26.65
CA CYS A 102 -2.91 -0.95 -27.42
C CYS A 102 -2.53 -0.63 -28.85
N ILE A 103 -1.43 -1.23 -29.30
CA ILE A 103 -1.00 -1.17 -30.69
C ILE A 103 -1.94 -2.09 -31.46
N CYS A 104 -3.01 -1.49 -31.97
CA CYS A 104 -3.95 -2.15 -32.85
C CYS A 104 -3.87 -1.49 -34.22
N THR A 105 -4.11 -2.27 -35.28
CA THR A 105 -4.34 -1.71 -36.61
C THR A 105 -5.61 -0.87 -36.59
N MET A 106 -5.71 0.08 -37.53
CA MET A 106 -6.94 0.86 -37.76
C MET A 106 -7.90 0.13 -38.72
N GLU A 107 -7.69 -1.17 -38.93
CA GLU A 107 -8.61 -2.01 -39.68
C GLU A 107 -9.95 -2.11 -38.93
N TYR A 108 -11.04 -1.97 -39.68
CA TYR A 108 -12.39 -2.01 -39.13
C TYR A 108 -13.01 -3.40 -39.33
N ASP A 109 -13.03 -4.19 -38.27
CA ASP A 109 -13.64 -5.54 -38.18
C ASP A 109 -14.46 -5.61 -36.87
N PRO A 110 -15.63 -4.96 -36.80
CA PRO A 110 -16.27 -4.65 -35.54
C PRO A 110 -16.72 -5.90 -34.78
N VAL A 111 -16.59 -5.88 -33.46
CA VAL A 111 -17.03 -6.95 -32.55
C VAL A 111 -17.80 -6.40 -31.36
N CYS A 112 -18.78 -7.16 -30.86
CA CYS A 112 -19.57 -6.80 -29.69
C CYS A 112 -18.99 -7.49 -28.45
N GLY A 113 -18.69 -6.72 -27.40
CA GLY A 113 -18.24 -7.24 -26.10
C GLY A 113 -19.40 -7.64 -25.19
N LEU A 114 -19.12 -8.49 -24.19
CA LEU A 114 -20.09 -8.82 -23.13
C LEU A 114 -20.51 -7.61 -22.28
N ASP A 115 -19.77 -6.50 -22.37
CA ASP A 115 -20.08 -5.21 -21.77
C ASP A 115 -21.07 -4.37 -22.60
N GLY A 116 -21.59 -4.92 -23.71
CA GLY A 116 -22.54 -4.23 -24.59
C GLY A 116 -21.90 -3.12 -25.42
N LYS A 117 -20.57 -3.04 -25.50
CA LYS A 117 -19.86 -2.06 -26.32
C LYS A 117 -19.34 -2.66 -27.62
N THR A 118 -19.43 -1.88 -28.69
CA THR A 118 -18.81 -2.21 -29.98
C THR A 118 -17.34 -1.79 -29.96
N TYR A 119 -16.45 -2.73 -30.27
CA TYR A 119 -15.04 -2.49 -30.47
C TYR A 119 -14.72 -2.51 -31.97
N GLY A 120 -13.91 -1.57 -32.45
CA GLY A 120 -13.64 -1.39 -33.88
C GLY A 120 -12.94 -2.58 -34.54
N ASN A 121 -12.21 -3.38 -33.76
CA ASN A 121 -11.62 -4.65 -34.19
C ASN A 121 -11.37 -5.59 -32.99
N PRO A 122 -11.07 -6.88 -33.22
CA PRO A 122 -10.79 -7.84 -32.14
C PRO A 122 -9.59 -7.46 -31.27
N CYS A 123 -8.60 -6.75 -31.82
CA CYS A 123 -7.47 -6.25 -31.06
C CYS A 123 -7.92 -5.24 -30.00
N LEU A 124 -8.78 -4.29 -30.35
CA LEU A 124 -9.33 -3.30 -29.43
C LEU A 124 -10.22 -3.91 -28.33
N LEU A 125 -10.94 -5.00 -28.64
CA LEU A 125 -11.70 -5.76 -27.62
C LEU A 125 -10.77 -6.45 -26.61
N ASN A 126 -9.73 -7.14 -27.10
CA ASN A 126 -8.75 -7.80 -26.24
C ASN A 126 -7.92 -6.81 -25.42
N CYS A 127 -7.62 -5.65 -26.03
CA CYS A 127 -7.01 -4.51 -25.39
C CYS A 127 -7.79 -4.07 -24.15
N ALA A 128 -9.10 -3.86 -24.32
CA ALA A 128 -9.99 -3.49 -23.22
C ALA A 128 -10.18 -4.62 -22.18
N GLY A 129 -9.70 -5.83 -22.46
CA GLY A 129 -9.86 -6.98 -21.57
C GLY A 129 -11.29 -7.49 -21.48
N VAL A 130 -12.11 -7.19 -22.49
CA VAL A 130 -13.51 -7.60 -22.54
C VAL A 130 -13.63 -8.89 -23.34
N ARG A 131 -14.47 -9.82 -22.86
CA ARG A 131 -14.76 -11.06 -23.57
C ARG A 131 -15.71 -10.79 -24.74
N LEU A 132 -15.47 -11.47 -25.86
CA LEU A 132 -16.32 -11.39 -27.05
C LEU A 132 -17.72 -11.95 -26.75
N ALA A 133 -18.76 -11.19 -27.10
CA ALA A 133 -20.14 -11.67 -27.17
C ALA A 133 -20.42 -12.32 -28.53
N TYR A 134 -20.30 -11.55 -29.61
CA TYR A 134 -20.47 -12.02 -30.99
C TYR A 134 -19.75 -11.10 -32.00
N LYS A 135 -19.55 -11.62 -33.22
CA LYS A 135 -18.95 -10.86 -34.34
C LYS A 135 -19.94 -9.82 -34.89
N GLY A 136 -19.43 -8.65 -35.26
CA GLY A 136 -20.23 -7.50 -35.68
C GLY A 136 -20.46 -6.49 -34.56
N ALA A 137 -20.93 -5.29 -34.92
CA ALA A 137 -21.30 -4.26 -33.96
C ALA A 137 -22.47 -4.69 -33.07
N CYS A 138 -22.51 -4.19 -31.84
CA CYS A 138 -23.64 -4.43 -30.93
C CYS A 138 -24.93 -3.86 -31.51
N LYS A 139 -26.00 -4.66 -31.50
CA LYS A 139 -27.32 -4.28 -32.05
C LYS A 139 -28.16 -3.43 -31.10
N TYR A 140 -27.90 -3.53 -29.80
CA TYR A 140 -28.56 -2.76 -28.74
C TYR A 140 -27.48 -2.31 -27.74
N GLY A 141 -27.43 -1.03 -27.41
CA GLY A 141 -26.54 -0.52 -26.35
C GLY A 141 -27.01 -1.07 -25.00
N GLY A 142 -26.10 -1.68 -24.25
CA GLY A 142 -26.42 -2.37 -22.99
C GLY A 142 -27.16 -1.50 -21.97
N TYR A 143 -28.11 -2.14 -21.25
CA TYR A 143 -28.79 -1.63 -20.06
C TYR A 143 -28.12 -2.17 -18.80
#